data_AF-A0A838PPP5-F1
#
_entry.id   AF-A0A838PPP5-F1
#
_cell.length_a   1.000
_cell.length_b   1.000
_cell.length_c   1.000
_cell.angle_alpha   90.00
_cell.angle_beta   90.00
_cell.angle_gamma   90.00
#
_symmetry.space_group_name_H-M   'P 1'
#
loop_
_entity.id
_entity.type
_entity.pdbx_description
1 polymer ?
#
loop_
_entity_poly.entity_id
_entity_poly.type
_entity_poly.pdbx_seq_one_letter_code
_entity_poly.pdbx_strand_id
1 'polypeptide(L)'
;APKKSDYRRFGIREAAQDDFAAMNEVLSRRMAQYVAHRERSPHEKSHDPSFATAPGLIVIDGGKGQLSAGLEALSEFRDLGVIVVSLAKRIEEVFLPGRPQPLVLSHESAPLQLLQRVRDDAHRFALEFHRGRRDKAMTRSILDDLPGVGPARKRLLLNHFGSPERFLEASREELEAVPGLPGKVAREINWHLRKTA
;
A
#
# COMPACT_ATOMS: atom_id res chain seq x y z
N ALA A 1 2.19 18.41 -10.02
CA ALA A 1 2.68 17.46 -8.98
C ALA A 1 1.54 16.53 -8.55
N PRO A 2 1.81 15.32 -8.03
CA PRO A 2 0.76 14.38 -7.63
C PRO A 2 -0.05 14.87 -6.42
N LYS A 3 -1.37 14.66 -6.42
CA LYS A 3 -2.27 15.05 -5.32
C LYS A 3 -2.33 13.92 -4.27
N LYS A 4 -1.30 13.84 -3.42
CA LYS A 4 -1.10 12.75 -2.45
C LYS A 4 -2.25 12.58 -1.44
N SER A 5 -3.00 13.64 -1.13
CA SER A 5 -4.18 13.60 -0.26
C SER A 5 -5.26 12.64 -0.76
N ASP A 6 -5.30 12.39 -2.07
CA ASP A 6 -6.35 11.62 -2.74
C ASP A 6 -5.95 10.14 -2.88
N TYR A 7 -4.80 9.75 -2.33
CA TYR A 7 -4.31 8.37 -2.46
C TYR A 7 -5.10 7.45 -1.55
N ARG A 8 -5.50 6.29 -2.07
CA ARG A 8 -6.33 5.33 -1.35
C ARG A 8 -5.76 3.93 -1.47
N ARG A 9 -5.96 3.12 -0.43
CA ARG A 9 -5.50 1.73 -0.36
C ARG A 9 -6.70 0.84 -0.11
N PHE A 10 -6.75 -0.27 -0.83
CA PHE A 10 -7.78 -1.28 -0.68
C PHE A 10 -7.08 -2.58 -0.27
N GLY A 11 -7.28 -3.03 0.97
CA GLY A 11 -6.82 -4.36 1.37
C GLY A 11 -7.65 -5.42 0.67
N ILE A 12 -6.98 -6.39 0.03
CA ILE A 12 -7.60 -7.56 -0.61
C ILE A 12 -8.21 -8.44 0.47
N ARG A 13 -9.47 -8.84 0.30
CA ARG A 13 -10.21 -9.60 1.32
C ARG A 13 -10.28 -11.07 1.00
N GLU A 14 -10.59 -11.40 -0.25
CA GLU A 14 -11.02 -12.76 -0.64
C GLU A 14 -10.06 -13.41 -1.64
N ALA A 15 -9.42 -12.62 -2.51
CA ALA A 15 -8.62 -13.11 -3.64
C ALA A 15 -7.10 -12.99 -3.42
N ALA A 16 -6.56 -13.44 -2.27
CA ALA A 16 -5.13 -13.25 -1.96
C ALA A 16 -4.16 -14.04 -2.88
N GLN A 17 -4.65 -15.04 -3.62
CA GLN A 17 -3.83 -15.92 -4.47
C GLN A 17 -4.04 -15.71 -5.99
N ASP A 18 -5.02 -14.89 -6.38
CA ASP A 18 -5.32 -14.60 -7.79
C ASP A 18 -5.28 -13.08 -8.03
N ASP A 19 -4.23 -12.64 -8.73
CA ASP A 19 -3.98 -11.22 -9.03
C ASP A 19 -5.10 -10.57 -9.87
N PHE A 20 -5.78 -11.34 -10.74
CA PHE A 20 -6.86 -10.82 -11.58
C PHE A 20 -8.12 -10.59 -10.74
N ALA A 21 -8.48 -11.57 -9.91
CA ALA A 21 -9.61 -11.45 -9.00
C ALA A 21 -9.37 -10.34 -7.95
N ALA A 22 -8.14 -10.23 -7.41
CA ALA A 22 -7.77 -9.17 -6.48
C ALA A 22 -7.92 -7.78 -7.10
N MET A 23 -7.47 -7.60 -8.33
CA MET A 23 -7.61 -6.33 -9.04
C MET A 23 -9.07 -6.01 -9.35
N ASN A 24 -9.86 -6.99 -9.79
CA ASN A 24 -11.29 -6.80 -10.00
C ASN A 24 -11.98 -6.36 -8.70
N GLU A 25 -11.66 -6.97 -7.56
CA GLU A 25 -12.18 -6.57 -6.23
C GLU A 25 -11.86 -5.10 -5.93
N VAL A 26 -10.59 -4.71 -6.10
CA VAL A 26 -10.12 -3.34 -5.82
C VAL A 26 -10.83 -2.31 -6.71
N LEU A 27 -10.91 -2.58 -8.02
CA LEU A 27 -11.53 -1.67 -8.98
C LEU A 27 -13.05 -1.57 -8.74
N SER A 28 -13.73 -2.69 -8.47
CA SER A 28 -15.15 -2.72 -8.14
C SER A 28 -15.46 -1.91 -6.89
N ARG A 29 -14.61 -2.04 -5.86
CA ARG A 29 -14.75 -1.26 -4.62
C ARG A 29 -14.46 0.23 -4.84
N ARG A 30 -13.49 0.58 -5.70
CA ARG A 30 -13.24 1.98 -6.08
C ARG A 30 -14.42 2.58 -6.84
N MET A 31 -15.07 1.80 -7.70
CA MET A 31 -16.27 2.20 -8.41
C MET A 31 -17.42 2.42 -7.43
N ALA A 32 -17.68 1.46 -6.53
CA ALA A 32 -18.73 1.59 -5.52
C ALA A 32 -18.55 2.84 -4.65
N GLN A 33 -17.31 3.22 -4.32
CA GLN A 33 -17.03 4.48 -3.64
C GLN A 33 -17.38 5.70 -4.52
N TYR A 34 -17.05 5.69 -5.81
CA TYR A 34 -17.46 6.79 -6.71
C TYR A 34 -18.99 6.96 -6.74
N VAL A 35 -19.72 5.85 -6.92
CA VAL A 35 -21.19 5.85 -6.90
C VAL A 35 -21.71 6.44 -5.60
N ALA A 36 -21.19 5.97 -4.47
CA ALA A 36 -21.63 6.41 -3.15
C ALA A 36 -21.33 7.88 -2.87
N HIS A 37 -20.24 8.43 -3.43
CA HIS A 37 -19.77 9.79 -3.12
C HIS A 37 -20.19 10.86 -4.12
N ARG A 38 -20.52 10.51 -5.38
CA ARG A 38 -20.96 11.51 -6.38
C ARG A 38 -22.31 12.14 -6.05
N GLU A 39 -23.18 11.42 -5.36
CA GLU A 39 -24.52 11.90 -4.98
C GLU A 39 -24.56 12.53 -3.58
N ARG A 40 -23.48 12.36 -2.79
CA ARG A 40 -23.40 12.90 -1.43
C ARG A 40 -23.13 14.39 -1.46
N SER A 41 -23.75 15.11 -0.52
CA SER A 41 -23.48 16.52 -0.33
C SER A 41 -22.02 16.75 0.10
N PRO A 42 -21.31 17.72 -0.48
CA PRO A 42 -19.97 18.10 -0.03
C PRO A 42 -19.89 18.55 1.44
N HIS A 43 -21.03 18.88 2.06
CA HIS A 43 -21.10 19.28 3.47
C HIS A 43 -21.27 18.11 4.44
N GLU A 44 -21.50 16.89 3.94
CA GLU A 44 -21.58 15.71 4.81
C GLU A 44 -20.20 15.32 5.32
N LYS A 45 -20.09 15.00 6.61
CA LYS A 45 -18.85 14.48 7.21
C LYS A 45 -18.34 13.20 6.54
N SER A 46 -19.25 12.45 5.92
CA SER A 46 -18.95 11.21 5.24
C SER A 46 -18.46 11.42 3.81
N HIS A 47 -18.46 12.65 3.27
CA HIS A 47 -18.03 12.94 1.92
C HIS A 47 -16.50 12.89 1.79
N ASP A 48 -16.00 12.05 0.89
CA ASP A 48 -14.59 11.99 0.52
C ASP A 48 -14.44 12.50 -0.92
N PRO A 49 -13.86 13.69 -1.12
CA PRO A 49 -13.74 14.30 -2.45
C PRO A 49 -12.82 13.51 -3.39
N SER A 50 -11.93 12.64 -2.87
CA SER A 50 -11.09 11.78 -3.72
C SER A 50 -11.89 10.70 -4.46
N PHE A 51 -13.06 10.36 -3.95
CA PHE A 51 -13.97 9.40 -4.57
C PHE A 51 -15.05 10.06 -5.41
N ALA A 52 -15.40 11.33 -5.15
CA ALA A 52 -16.52 12.02 -5.80
C ALA A 52 -16.28 12.41 -7.27
N THR A 53 -15.02 12.48 -7.71
CA THR A 53 -14.67 12.89 -9.08
C THR A 53 -14.32 11.70 -9.97
N ALA A 54 -14.91 11.67 -11.17
CA ALA A 54 -14.53 10.71 -12.21
C ALA A 54 -13.18 11.10 -12.83
N PRO A 55 -12.23 10.16 -12.97
CA PRO A 55 -10.94 10.44 -13.61
C PRO A 55 -11.08 10.56 -15.13
N GLY A 56 -10.21 11.31 -15.81
CA GLY A 56 -10.17 11.31 -17.28
C GLY A 56 -9.45 10.08 -17.88
N LEU A 57 -8.54 9.49 -17.11
CA LEU A 57 -7.74 8.32 -17.50
C LEU A 57 -7.50 7.43 -16.27
N ILE A 58 -7.70 6.13 -16.45
CA ILE A 58 -7.30 5.09 -15.49
C ILE A 58 -6.17 4.29 -16.14
N VAL A 59 -5.05 4.16 -15.43
CA VAL A 59 -3.90 3.36 -15.84
C VAL A 59 -3.77 2.18 -14.88
N ILE A 60 -3.87 0.97 -15.42
CA ILE A 60 -3.65 -0.28 -14.69
C ILE A 60 -2.18 -0.69 -14.88
N ASP A 61 -1.47 -0.95 -13.78
CA ASP A 61 -0.12 -1.52 -13.83
C ASP A 61 -0.21 -3.02 -14.16
N GLY A 62 0.03 -3.38 -15.41
CA GLY A 62 -0.18 -4.74 -15.89
C GLY A 62 -0.32 -4.87 -17.41
N GLY A 63 -0.33 -6.11 -17.88
CA GLY A 63 -0.52 -6.43 -19.29
C GLY A 63 -1.99 -6.55 -19.69
N LYS A 64 -2.21 -7.11 -20.88
CA LYS A 64 -3.54 -7.31 -21.48
C LYS A 64 -4.50 -8.12 -20.59
N GLY A 65 -4.01 -9.15 -19.91
CA GLY A 65 -4.82 -9.96 -18.99
C GLY A 65 -5.36 -9.11 -17.84
N GLN A 66 -4.49 -8.29 -17.26
CA GLN A 66 -4.87 -7.39 -16.18
C GLN A 66 -5.88 -6.33 -16.61
N LEU A 67 -5.66 -5.73 -17.78
CA LEU A 67 -6.63 -4.82 -18.38
C LEU A 67 -8.00 -5.49 -18.50
N SER A 68 -8.03 -6.68 -19.11
CA SER A 68 -9.29 -7.41 -19.37
C SER A 68 -10.06 -7.73 -18.08
N ALA A 69 -9.37 -8.17 -17.04
CA ALA A 69 -9.98 -8.47 -15.73
C ALA A 69 -10.56 -7.23 -15.02
N GLY A 70 -10.01 -6.04 -15.28
CA GLY A 70 -10.49 -4.78 -14.70
C GLY A 70 -11.61 -4.10 -15.47
N LEU A 71 -11.85 -4.46 -16.74
CA LEU A 71 -12.78 -3.70 -17.59
C LEU A 71 -14.24 -3.79 -17.14
N GLU A 72 -14.66 -4.95 -16.65
CA GLU A 72 -16.03 -5.15 -16.16
C GLU A 72 -16.30 -4.28 -14.93
N ALA A 73 -15.37 -4.29 -13.96
CA ALA A 73 -15.41 -3.47 -12.75
C ALA A 73 -15.41 -1.96 -13.02
N LEU A 74 -14.92 -1.54 -14.18
CA LEU A 74 -14.82 -0.14 -14.60
C LEU A 74 -15.86 0.25 -15.65
N SER A 75 -16.85 -0.61 -15.93
CA SER A 75 -17.91 -0.38 -16.93
C SER A 75 -18.53 1.01 -16.83
N GLU A 76 -18.99 1.40 -15.64
CA GLU A 76 -19.64 2.69 -15.44
C GLU A 76 -18.73 3.90 -15.71
N PHE A 77 -17.45 3.82 -15.36
CA PHE A 77 -16.50 4.89 -15.72
C PHE A 77 -16.34 4.95 -17.24
N ARG A 78 -16.30 3.80 -17.91
CA ARG A 78 -16.21 3.76 -19.37
C ARG A 78 -17.46 4.34 -20.02
N ASP A 79 -18.64 4.12 -19.46
CA ASP A 79 -19.90 4.71 -19.93
C ASP A 79 -19.91 6.25 -19.78
N LEU A 80 -19.20 6.76 -18.78
CA LEU A 80 -18.94 8.20 -18.59
C LEU A 80 -17.82 8.75 -19.50
N GLY A 81 -17.25 7.92 -20.38
CA GLY A 81 -16.19 8.32 -21.31
C GLY A 81 -14.77 8.28 -20.73
N VAL A 82 -14.58 7.69 -19.54
CA VAL A 82 -13.25 7.53 -18.95
C VAL A 82 -12.43 6.54 -19.77
N ILE A 83 -11.22 6.95 -20.13
CA ILE A 83 -10.27 6.08 -20.84
C ILE A 83 -9.61 5.14 -19.83
N VAL A 84 -9.58 3.84 -20.13
CA VAL A 84 -8.87 2.84 -19.33
C VAL A 84 -7.78 2.22 -20.20
N VAL A 85 -6.55 2.22 -19.70
CA VAL A 85 -5.40 1.58 -20.35
C VAL A 85 -4.64 0.73 -19.33
N SER A 86 -3.80 -0.17 -19.81
CA SER A 86 -2.78 -0.78 -18.96
C SER A 86 -1.38 -0.51 -19.50
N LEU A 87 -0.41 -0.43 -18.59
CA LEU A 87 1.01 -0.23 -18.91
C LEU A 87 1.80 -1.46 -18.47
N ALA A 88 2.39 -2.19 -19.42
CA ALA A 88 3.17 -3.37 -19.11
C ALA A 88 4.63 -3.04 -18.81
N LYS A 89 5.13 -3.48 -17.66
CA LYS A 89 6.45 -3.10 -17.11
C LYS A 89 7.67 -3.46 -17.96
N ARG A 90 7.64 -4.52 -18.79
CA ARG A 90 8.85 -4.98 -19.51
C ARG A 90 9.24 -4.11 -20.72
N ILE A 91 8.25 -3.63 -21.46
CA ILE A 91 8.47 -2.95 -22.76
C ILE A 91 7.73 -1.60 -22.78
N GLU A 92 7.05 -1.24 -21.68
CA GLU A 92 6.26 -0.01 -21.57
C GLU A 92 5.16 0.08 -22.64
N GLU A 93 4.64 -1.10 -23.02
CA GLU A 93 3.55 -1.23 -23.96
C GLU A 93 2.24 -0.77 -23.34
N VAL A 94 1.52 0.07 -24.07
CA VAL A 94 0.21 0.58 -23.64
C VAL A 94 -0.88 -0.28 -24.28
N PHE A 95 -1.63 -1.01 -23.47
CA PHE A 95 -2.76 -1.81 -23.94
C PHE A 95 -4.05 -1.00 -23.86
N LEU A 96 -4.83 -1.03 -24.93
CA LEU A 96 -6.14 -0.39 -25.02
C LEU A 96 -7.24 -1.45 -25.14
N PRO A 97 -8.42 -1.21 -24.54
CA PRO A 97 -9.58 -2.08 -24.69
C PRO A 97 -9.96 -2.23 -26.16
N GLY A 98 -10.29 -3.45 -26.57
CA GLY A 98 -10.72 -3.75 -27.95
C GLY A 98 -9.61 -3.71 -29.00
N ARG A 99 -8.34 -3.43 -28.64
CA ARG A 99 -7.21 -3.49 -29.57
C ARG A 99 -6.40 -4.77 -29.36
N PRO A 100 -6.10 -5.55 -30.42
CA PRO A 100 -5.33 -6.78 -30.28
C PRO A 100 -3.85 -6.51 -30.00
N GLN A 101 -3.29 -5.47 -30.63
CA GLN A 101 -1.89 -5.06 -30.50
C GLN A 101 -1.77 -3.86 -29.54
N PRO A 102 -0.68 -3.79 -28.75
CA PRO A 102 -0.42 -2.64 -27.91
C PRO A 102 -0.04 -1.41 -28.75
N LEU A 103 -0.25 -0.24 -28.16
CA LEU A 103 0.35 1.00 -28.63
C LEU A 103 1.78 1.07 -28.12
N VAL A 104 2.74 0.99 -29.05
CA VAL A 104 4.16 1.17 -28.76
C VAL A 104 4.50 2.64 -28.94
N LEU A 105 4.95 3.27 -27.85
CA LEU A 105 5.40 4.66 -27.85
C LEU A 105 6.94 4.70 -27.82
N SER A 106 7.51 5.75 -28.41
CA SER A 106 8.95 6.00 -28.26
C SER A 106 9.27 6.30 -26.79
N HIS A 107 10.41 5.80 -26.31
CA HIS A 107 10.90 6.04 -24.94
C HIS A 107 11.21 7.53 -24.69
N GLU A 108 11.50 8.27 -25.75
CA GLU A 108 11.76 9.72 -25.68
C GLU A 108 10.46 10.54 -25.70
N SER A 109 9.32 9.90 -25.95
CA SER A 109 8.04 10.60 -26.06
C SER A 109 7.53 11.05 -24.69
N ALA A 110 7.12 12.32 -24.60
CA ALA A 110 6.51 12.87 -23.39
C ALA A 110 5.29 12.07 -22.87
N PRO A 111 4.40 11.51 -23.72
CA PRO A 111 3.30 10.68 -23.25
C PRO A 111 3.75 9.42 -22.50
N LEU A 112 4.78 8.72 -23.00
CA LEU A 112 5.26 7.51 -22.34
C LEU A 112 5.91 7.85 -20.99
N GLN A 113 6.72 8.90 -20.96
CA GLN A 113 7.36 9.37 -19.72
C GLN A 113 6.33 9.79 -18.67
N LEU A 114 5.18 10.35 -19.08
CA LEU A 114 4.09 10.64 -18.16
C LEU A 114 3.48 9.36 -17.56
N LEU A 115 3.18 8.36 -18.40
CA LEU A 115 2.63 7.08 -17.94
C LEU A 115 3.60 6.35 -17.01
N GLN A 116 4.90 6.37 -17.32
CA GLN A 116 5.95 5.83 -16.46
C GLN A 116 5.96 6.51 -15.09
N ARG A 117 5.94 7.85 -15.03
CA ARG A 117 5.91 8.60 -13.76
C ARG A 117 4.67 8.26 -12.92
N VAL A 118 3.50 8.10 -13.56
CA VAL A 118 2.26 7.71 -12.88
C VAL A 118 2.41 6.30 -12.29
N ARG A 119 2.90 5.34 -13.07
CA ARG A 119 3.15 3.97 -12.59
C ARG A 119 4.16 3.95 -11.47
N ASP A 120 5.29 4.62 -11.63
CA ASP A 120 6.38 4.61 -10.66
C ASP A 120 5.92 5.22 -9.33
N ASP A 121 5.09 6.26 -9.36
CA ASP A 121 4.51 6.83 -8.14
C ASP A 121 3.47 5.91 -7.47
N ALA A 122 2.64 5.22 -8.27
CA ALA A 122 1.73 4.19 -7.76
C ALA A 122 2.51 3.01 -7.12
N HIS A 123 3.58 2.57 -7.78
CA HIS A 123 4.47 1.51 -7.30
C HIS A 123 5.19 1.94 -6.01
N ARG A 124 5.70 3.17 -5.95
CA ARG A 124 6.28 3.77 -4.74
C ARG A 124 5.28 3.73 -3.58
N PHE A 125 4.05 4.19 -3.82
CA PHE A 125 3.01 4.23 -2.79
C PHE A 125 2.62 2.85 -2.27
N ALA A 126 2.59 1.83 -3.14
CA ALA A 126 2.36 0.44 -2.77
C ALA A 126 3.55 -0.14 -1.97
N LEU A 127 4.79 0.06 -2.44
CA LEU A 127 6.00 -0.42 -1.77
C LEU A 127 6.18 0.19 -0.38
N GLU A 128 5.95 1.49 -0.20
CA GLU A 128 6.01 2.16 1.10
C GLU A 128 5.04 1.53 2.11
N PHE A 129 3.84 1.16 1.66
CA PHE A 129 2.85 0.49 2.51
C PHE A 129 3.30 -0.92 2.91
N HIS A 130 3.81 -1.71 1.96
CA HIS A 130 4.30 -3.06 2.26
C HIS A 130 5.56 -3.06 3.12
N ARG A 131 6.46 -2.07 2.93
CA ARG A 131 7.63 -1.86 3.81
C ARG A 131 7.19 -1.59 5.23
N GLY A 132 6.36 -0.56 5.45
CA GLY A 132 5.87 -0.24 6.80
C GLY A 132 5.09 -1.37 7.48
N ARG A 133 4.39 -2.23 6.72
CA ARG A 133 3.73 -3.44 7.27
C ARG A 133 4.73 -4.54 7.61
N ARG A 134 5.75 -4.76 6.77
CA ARG A 134 6.83 -5.74 7.02
C ARG A 134 7.68 -5.33 8.21
N ASP A 135 8.04 -4.06 8.31
CA ASP A 135 8.84 -3.53 9.41
C ASP A 135 8.09 -3.76 10.72
N LYS A 136 6.81 -3.35 10.81
CA LYS A 136 5.97 -3.61 11.99
C LYS A 136 5.79 -5.09 12.32
N ALA A 137 5.66 -5.95 11.32
CA ALA A 137 5.51 -7.40 11.51
C ALA A 137 6.82 -8.02 12.02
N MET A 138 7.96 -7.62 11.46
CA MET A 138 9.29 -8.03 11.89
C MET A 138 9.56 -7.56 13.32
N THR A 139 9.27 -6.31 13.64
CA THR A 139 9.46 -5.79 15.00
C THR A 139 8.55 -6.48 16.01
N ARG A 140 7.32 -6.83 15.61
CA ARG A 140 6.43 -7.63 16.46
C ARG A 140 6.97 -9.04 16.70
N SER A 141 7.49 -9.71 15.67
CA SER A 141 8.11 -11.04 15.78
C SER A 141 9.32 -11.01 16.69
N ILE A 142 10.25 -10.06 16.51
CA ILE A 142 11.44 -9.94 17.36
C ILE A 142 11.04 -9.78 18.82
N LEU A 143 10.03 -8.96 19.11
CA LEU A 143 9.50 -8.80 20.47
C LEU A 143 8.80 -10.05 21.03
N ASP A 144 8.22 -10.90 20.17
CA ASP A 144 7.60 -12.17 20.57
C ASP A 144 8.66 -13.27 20.81
N ASP A 145 9.79 -13.21 20.10
CA ASP A 145 10.87 -14.21 20.14
C ASP A 145 11.92 -13.94 21.26
N LEU A 146 11.76 -12.87 22.05
CA LEU A 146 12.69 -12.54 23.12
C LEU A 146 12.63 -13.55 24.29
N PRO A 147 13.71 -14.30 24.57
CA PRO A 147 13.71 -15.26 25.67
C PRO A 147 13.58 -14.54 27.01
N GLY A 148 12.71 -15.05 27.89
CA GLY A 148 12.49 -14.48 29.22
C GLY A 148 11.61 -13.22 29.26
N VAL A 149 11.06 -12.78 28.13
CA VAL A 149 10.15 -11.62 28.02
C VAL A 149 8.72 -12.10 27.81
N GLY A 150 7.98 -12.29 28.90
CA GLY A 150 6.56 -12.60 28.86
C GLY A 150 5.66 -11.38 28.53
N PRO A 151 4.34 -11.59 28.37
CA PRO A 151 3.39 -10.56 27.94
C PRO A 151 3.40 -9.28 28.79
N ALA A 152 3.58 -9.41 30.11
CA ALA A 152 3.63 -8.28 31.03
C ALA A 152 4.84 -7.36 30.79
N ARG A 153 6.02 -7.94 30.57
CA ARG A 153 7.26 -7.20 30.29
C ARG A 153 7.22 -6.60 28.89
N LYS A 154 6.64 -7.30 27.90
CA LYS A 154 6.42 -6.75 26.57
C LYS A 154 5.56 -5.49 26.59
N ARG A 155 4.44 -5.51 27.33
CA ARG A 155 3.58 -4.33 27.48
C ARG A 155 4.30 -3.18 28.18
N LEU A 156 5.12 -3.48 29.19
CA LEU A 156 5.92 -2.51 29.92
C LEU A 156 6.97 -1.83 29.02
N LEU A 157 7.69 -2.60 28.21
CA LEU A 157 8.65 -2.09 27.21
C LEU A 157 7.95 -1.23 26.16
N LEU A 158 6.84 -1.69 25.60
CA LEU A 158 6.08 -0.94 24.61
C LEU A 158 5.48 0.36 25.18
N ASN A 159 5.02 0.35 26.43
CA ASN A 159 4.54 1.56 27.10
C ASN A 159 5.66 2.57 27.35
N HIS A 160 6.88 2.09 27.66
CA HIS A 160 8.02 2.95 27.92
C HIS A 160 8.58 3.58 26.64
N PHE A 161 8.80 2.77 25.59
CA PHE A 161 9.39 3.24 24.34
C PHE A 161 8.36 3.79 23.36
N GLY A 162 7.08 3.47 23.52
CA GLY A 162 5.97 3.96 22.71
C GLY A 162 5.81 3.25 21.36
N SER A 163 6.91 2.76 20.76
CA SER A 163 6.86 1.94 19.56
C SER A 163 7.85 0.76 19.61
N PRO A 164 7.53 -0.36 18.95
CA PRO A 164 8.44 -1.49 18.79
C PRO A 164 9.79 -1.08 18.16
N GLU A 165 9.78 -0.16 17.19
CA GLU A 165 10.96 0.27 16.44
C GLU A 165 11.93 1.02 17.34
N ARG A 166 11.42 1.97 18.14
CA ARG A 166 12.24 2.71 19.12
C ARG A 166 12.84 1.78 20.18
N PHE A 167 12.13 0.72 20.54
CA PHE A 167 12.66 -0.31 21.43
C PHE A 167 13.85 -1.07 20.82
N LEU A 168 13.82 -1.40 19.52
CA LEU A 168 14.95 -2.06 18.85
C LEU A 168 16.21 -1.17 18.82
N GLU A 169 16.01 0.13 18.68
CA GLU A 169 17.10 1.11 18.62
C GLU A 169 17.68 1.45 20.01
N ALA A 170 16.95 1.13 21.08
CA ALA A 170 17.29 1.51 22.45
C ALA A 170 18.72 1.09 22.86
N SER A 171 19.39 1.99 23.56
CA SER A 171 20.69 1.71 24.15
C SER A 171 20.55 0.76 25.34
N ARG A 172 21.69 0.21 25.79
CA ARG A 172 21.69 -0.64 26.99
C ARG A 172 21.22 0.14 28.22
N GLU A 173 21.67 1.38 28.35
CA GLU A 173 21.35 2.29 29.44
C GLU A 173 19.85 2.61 29.45
N GLU A 174 19.26 2.85 28.28
CA GLU A 174 17.82 3.09 28.14
C GLU A 174 16.99 1.86 28.53
N LEU A 175 17.44 0.65 28.18
CA LEU A 175 16.78 -0.59 28.58
C LEU A 175 16.90 -0.85 30.09
N GLU A 176 18.05 -0.55 30.71
CA GLU A 176 18.25 -0.68 32.16
C GLU A 176 17.45 0.38 32.95
N ALA A 177 17.14 1.53 32.34
CA ALA A 177 16.36 2.60 32.95
C ALA A 177 14.84 2.35 32.97
N VAL A 178 14.35 1.28 32.34
CA VAL A 178 12.92 0.96 32.27
C VAL A 178 12.40 0.56 33.66
N PRO A 179 11.46 1.32 34.27
CA PRO A 179 10.95 1.01 35.60
C PRO A 179 10.26 -0.35 35.62
N GLY A 180 10.64 -1.22 36.56
CA GLY A 180 10.06 -2.56 36.71
C GLY A 180 10.67 -3.64 35.81
N LEU A 181 11.70 -3.32 35.01
CA LEU A 181 12.50 -4.29 34.28
C LEU A 181 13.79 -4.62 35.06
N PRO A 182 14.02 -5.89 35.44
CA PRO A 182 15.28 -6.24 36.11
C PRO A 182 16.48 -6.00 35.20
N GLY A 183 17.55 -5.38 35.71
CA GLY A 183 18.75 -5.07 34.92
C GLY A 183 19.45 -6.29 34.31
N LYS A 184 19.25 -7.50 34.85
CA LYS A 184 19.70 -8.75 34.20
C LYS A 184 18.93 -9.02 32.90
N VAL A 185 17.61 -8.84 32.92
CA VAL A 185 16.72 -9.04 31.77
C VAL A 185 16.98 -7.96 30.70
N ALA A 186 17.19 -6.71 31.11
CA ALA A 186 17.55 -5.63 30.19
C ALA A 186 18.83 -5.93 29.39
N ARG A 187 19.86 -6.48 30.06
CA ARG A 187 21.11 -6.90 29.43
C ARG A 187 20.93 -8.09 28.48
N GLU A 188 20.13 -9.08 28.86
CA GLU A 188 19.82 -10.24 28.01
C GLU A 188 19.04 -9.83 26.75
N ILE A 189 18.09 -8.91 26.88
CA ILE A 189 17.37 -8.30 25.77
C ILE A 189 18.34 -7.56 24.85
N ASN A 190 19.16 -6.65 25.40
CA ASN A 190 20.12 -5.88 24.62
C ASN A 190 21.08 -6.80 23.86
N TRP A 191 21.59 -7.86 24.50
CA TRP A 191 22.44 -8.85 23.85
C TRP A 191 21.73 -9.57 22.70
N HIS A 192 20.46 -9.98 22.87
CA HIS A 192 19.68 -10.60 21.80
C HIS A 192 19.48 -9.63 20.63
N LEU A 193 19.11 -8.38 20.90
CA LEU A 193 18.90 -7.35 19.87
C LEU A 193 20.17 -7.08 19.07
N ARG A 194 21.35 -7.08 19.71
CA ARG A 194 22.64 -6.81 19.05
C ARG A 194 23.27 -8.04 18.39
N LYS A 195 22.82 -9.25 18.71
CA LYS A 195 23.29 -10.50 18.09
C LYS A 195 22.51 -10.86 16.83
N THR A 196 21.25 -10.44 16.74
CA THR A 196 20.35 -10.73 15.61
C THR A 196 20.34 -9.63 14.54
N ALA A 197 20.97 -8.47 14.80
CA ALA A 197 21.20 -7.37 13.85
C ALA A 197 22.52 -7.53 13.10
#